data_AF-A0ABD5J2B1-F1
#
_entry.id   AF-A0ABD5J2B1-F1
#
_cell.length_a   1.000
_cell.length_b   1.000
_cell.length_c   1.000
_cell.angle_alpha   90.00
_cell.angle_beta   90.00
_cell.angle_gamma   90.00
#
_symmetry.space_group_name_H-M   'P 1'
#
loop_
_entity.id
_entity.type
_entity.pdbx_description
1 polymer ?
#
loop_
_entity_poly.entity_id
_entity_poly.type
_entity_poly.pdbx_seq_one_letter_code
_entity_poly.pdbx_strand_id
1 'polypeptide(L)'
;MFTYDDAGNLLKDDRYQYTWDGEGRLLSVKDVNGNTVVSFTYRPDGLRETKTVNGVTYHYHYDGSDLIRITNNNGQTVWTSDKPNTVTNQNGDPLYYAANYRGYVIRIVDENGTTVANYSYDP
;
A
#
# COMPACT_ATOMS: atom_id res chain seq x y z
N MET A 1 -11.80 8.06 29.86
CA MET A 1 -12.90 7.06 29.78
C MET A 1 -12.91 6.46 28.38
N PHE A 2 -12.80 5.14 28.31
CA PHE A 2 -12.81 4.40 27.05
C PHE A 2 -14.22 3.88 26.75
N THR A 3 -14.63 3.93 25.49
CA THR A 3 -15.92 3.36 25.04
C THR A 3 -15.69 2.52 23.80
N TYR A 4 -16.50 1.49 23.63
CA TYR A 4 -16.37 0.50 22.56
C TYR A 4 -17.73 0.23 21.93
N ASP A 5 -17.74 -0.22 20.67
CA ASP A 5 -18.94 -0.79 20.04
C ASP A 5 -19.16 -2.24 20.51
N ASP A 6 -20.25 -2.85 20.05
CA ASP A 6 -20.62 -4.23 20.38
C ASP A 6 -19.61 -5.27 19.87
N ALA A 7 -18.81 -4.92 18.84
CA ALA A 7 -17.74 -5.75 18.29
C ALA A 7 -16.41 -5.57 19.05
N GLY A 8 -16.35 -4.64 20.01
CA GLY A 8 -15.16 -4.34 20.79
C GLY A 8 -14.19 -3.35 20.15
N ASN A 9 -14.57 -2.67 19.06
CA ASN A 9 -13.75 -1.61 18.48
C ASN A 9 -13.83 -0.36 19.35
N LEU A 10 -12.69 0.28 19.60
CA LEU A 10 -12.62 1.51 20.38
C LEU A 10 -13.38 2.62 19.65
N LEU A 11 -14.40 3.21 20.28
CA LEU A 11 -15.16 4.35 19.74
C LEU A 11 -14.61 5.69 20.23
N LYS A 12 -14.09 5.74 21.46
CA LYS A 12 -13.57 6.97 22.06
C LYS A 12 -12.63 6.65 23.21
N ASP A 13 -11.56 7.43 23.32
CA ASP A 13 -10.72 7.54 24.52
C ASP A 13 -10.67 9.00 25.02
N ASP A 14 -9.71 9.32 25.90
CA ASP A 14 -9.56 10.67 26.45
C ASP A 14 -9.07 11.73 25.43
N ARG A 15 -8.62 11.31 24.25
CA ARG A 15 -7.98 12.16 23.24
C ARG A 15 -8.71 12.16 21.91
N TYR A 16 -9.34 11.04 21.56
CA TYR A 16 -9.81 10.79 20.22
C TYR A 16 -11.15 10.07 20.16
N GLN A 17 -11.83 10.26 19.04
CA GLN A 17 -13.04 9.55 18.63
C GLN A 17 -12.73 8.79 17.35
N TYR A 18 -13.26 7.58 17.22
CA TYR A 18 -12.91 6.63 16.18
C TYR A 18 -14.18 6.16 15.47
N THR A 19 -14.11 6.02 14.16
CA THR A 19 -15.20 5.42 13.37
C THR A 19 -14.68 4.25 12.56
N TRP A 20 -15.46 3.19 12.50
CA TRP A 20 -15.12 1.93 11.85
C TRP A 20 -16.18 1.61 10.81
N ASP A 21 -15.83 0.81 9.80
CA ASP A 21 -16.83 0.21 8.91
C ASP A 21 -17.36 -1.12 9.48
N GLY A 22 -18.31 -1.73 8.77
CA GLY A 22 -18.93 -2.99 9.17
C GLY A 22 -17.97 -4.18 9.21
N GLU A 23 -16.78 -4.07 8.62
CA GLU A 23 -15.73 -5.08 8.62
C GLU A 23 -14.67 -4.82 9.72
N GLY A 24 -14.92 -3.86 10.61
CA GLY A 24 -14.00 -3.51 11.70
C GLY A 24 -12.74 -2.77 11.24
N ARG A 25 -12.78 -2.09 10.08
CA ARG A 25 -11.65 -1.30 9.57
C ARG A 25 -11.81 0.17 9.95
N LEU A 26 -10.74 0.78 10.46
CA LEU A 26 -10.76 2.17 10.92
C LEU A 26 -10.94 3.13 9.75
N LEU A 27 -12.01 3.92 9.75
CA LEU A 27 -12.32 4.93 8.74
C LEU A 27 -11.81 6.32 9.11
N SER A 28 -11.93 6.73 10.38
CA SER A 28 -11.56 8.07 10.81
C SER A 28 -11.18 8.11 12.28
N VAL A 29 -10.23 8.99 12.60
CA VAL A 29 -9.94 9.45 13.96
C VAL A 29 -10.17 10.94 14.01
N LYS A 30 -10.92 11.40 15.00
CA LYS A 30 -11.18 12.81 15.29
C LYS A 30 -10.62 13.19 16.65
N ASP A 31 -10.15 14.42 16.79
CA ASP A 31 -9.77 14.98 18.09
C ASP A 31 -11.01 15.24 18.97
N VAL A 32 -10.76 15.71 20.20
CA VAL A 32 -11.82 16.08 21.16
C VAL A 32 -12.73 17.21 20.67
N ASN A 33 -12.28 18.03 19.72
CA ASN A 33 -13.05 19.12 19.11
C ASN A 33 -13.84 18.66 17.88
N GLY A 34 -13.72 17.38 17.49
CA GLY A 34 -14.40 16.80 16.33
C GLY A 34 -13.68 17.00 15.01
N ASN A 35 -12.45 17.54 15.01
CA ASN A 35 -11.65 17.68 13.79
C ASN A 35 -11.05 16.33 13.39
N THR A 36 -11.20 15.95 12.13
CA THR A 36 -10.55 14.74 11.60
C THR A 36 -9.03 14.93 11.57
N VAL A 37 -8.32 14.09 12.33
CA VAL A 37 -6.85 14.08 12.37
C VAL A 37 -6.26 13.06 11.41
N VAL A 38 -6.96 11.95 11.19
CA VAL A 38 -6.63 10.98 10.15
C VAL A 38 -7.90 10.32 9.60
N SER A 39 -7.90 10.01 8.32
CA SER A 39 -8.92 9.18 7.66
C SER A 39 -8.29 8.14 6.75
N PHE A 40 -9.06 7.08 6.48
CA PHE A 40 -8.64 5.97 5.62
C PHE A 40 -9.78 5.57 4.69
N THR A 41 -9.43 5.14 3.48
CA THR A 41 -10.34 4.41 2.59
C THR A 41 -9.78 3.03 2.31
N TYR A 42 -10.65 2.12 1.89
CA TYR A 42 -10.30 0.74 1.62
C TYR A 42 -10.93 0.28 0.31
N ARG A 43 -10.20 -0.58 -0.40
CA ARG A 43 -10.70 -1.34 -1.53
C ARG A 43 -11.75 -2.36 -1.08
N PRO A 44 -12.58 -2.88 -2.01
CA PRO A 44 -13.55 -3.94 -1.71
C PRO A 44 -12.93 -5.22 -1.13
N ASP A 45 -11.66 -5.50 -1.43
CA ASP A 45 -10.91 -6.67 -0.98
C ASP A 45 -10.25 -6.51 0.41
N GLY A 46 -10.52 -5.41 1.13
CA GLY A 46 -9.98 -5.21 2.47
C GLY A 46 -8.76 -4.29 2.52
N LEU A 47 -8.04 -4.12 1.41
CA LEU A 47 -6.77 -3.41 1.39
C LEU A 47 -6.97 -1.89 1.54
N ARG A 48 -6.10 -1.25 2.30
CA ARG A 48 -6.13 0.22 2.47
C ARG A 48 -5.83 0.87 1.13
N GLU A 49 -6.70 1.76 0.68
CA GLU A 49 -6.53 2.49 -0.58
C GLU A 49 -5.88 3.85 -0.34
N THR A 50 -6.36 4.58 0.67
CA THR A 50 -5.80 5.89 1.04
C THR A 50 -5.63 6.06 2.55
N LYS A 51 -4.72 6.94 2.93
CA LYS A 51 -4.60 7.54 4.27
C LYS A 51 -4.45 9.04 4.12
N THR A 52 -5.34 9.82 4.71
CA THR A 52 -5.17 11.28 4.80
C THR A 52 -4.82 11.67 6.22
N VAL A 53 -3.70 12.37 6.40
CA VAL A 53 -3.24 12.88 7.71
C VAL A 53 -2.60 14.24 7.50
N ASN A 54 -2.92 15.21 8.36
CA ASN A 54 -2.40 16.59 8.27
C ASN A 54 -2.54 17.22 6.87
N GLY A 55 -3.64 16.93 6.16
CA GLY A 55 -3.91 17.44 4.81
C GLY A 55 -3.17 16.73 3.67
N VAL A 56 -2.32 15.74 3.96
CA VAL A 56 -1.63 14.93 2.96
C VAL A 56 -2.33 13.58 2.81
N THR A 57 -2.77 13.26 1.60
CA THR A 57 -3.25 11.93 1.25
C THR A 57 -2.11 11.09 0.69
N TYR A 58 -1.99 9.89 1.23
CA TYR A 58 -1.10 8.85 0.78
C TYR A 58 -1.92 7.78 0.07
N HIS A 59 -1.52 7.44 -1.15
CA HIS A 59 -2.14 6.42 -1.98
C HIS A 59 -1.30 5.15 -1.93
N TYR A 60 -1.96 4.03 -1.65
CA TYR A 60 -1.32 2.73 -1.50
C TYR A 60 -1.52 1.93 -2.80
N HIS A 61 -0.41 1.58 -3.45
CA HIS A 61 -0.41 0.88 -4.74
C HIS A 61 0.02 -0.57 -4.52
N TYR A 62 -0.82 -1.49 -4.97
CA TYR A 62 -0.63 -2.91 -4.75
C TYR A 62 -0.47 -3.65 -6.07
N ASP A 63 0.24 -4.77 -5.96
CA ASP A 63 0.34 -5.81 -6.96
C ASP A 63 -0.35 -7.04 -6.35
N GLY A 64 -1.61 -7.27 -6.73
CA GLY A 64 -2.48 -8.19 -6.00
C GLY A 64 -2.71 -7.70 -4.57
N SER A 65 -2.21 -8.46 -3.58
CA SER A 65 -2.21 -8.10 -2.16
C SER A 65 -0.88 -7.52 -1.67
N ASP A 66 0.17 -7.52 -2.51
CA ASP A 66 1.50 -7.03 -2.14
C ASP A 66 1.55 -5.50 -2.29
N LEU A 67 1.82 -4.78 -1.20
CA LEU A 67 2.04 -3.34 -1.26
C LEU A 67 3.41 -3.05 -1.90
N ILE A 68 3.41 -2.40 -3.07
CA ILE A 68 4.65 -2.16 -3.83
C ILE A 68 5.09 -0.69 -3.83
N ARG A 69 4.16 0.26 -3.62
CA ARG A 69 4.46 1.68 -3.64
C ARG A 69 3.46 2.49 -2.81
N ILE A 70 3.93 3.55 -2.17
CA ILE A 70 3.08 4.60 -1.59
C ILE A 70 3.46 5.94 -2.22
N THR A 71 2.46 6.72 -2.66
CA THR A 71 2.67 8.08 -3.18
C THR A 71 1.91 9.11 -2.37
N ASN A 72 2.38 10.35 -2.31
CA ASN A 72 1.62 11.47 -1.74
C ASN A 72 0.66 12.11 -2.78
N ASN A 73 -0.05 13.17 -2.39
CA ASN A 73 -0.95 13.97 -3.23
C ASN A 73 -0.35 14.42 -4.57
N ASN A 74 0.96 14.66 -4.61
CA ASN A 74 1.66 15.15 -5.80
C ASN A 74 2.14 13.99 -6.69
N GLY A 75 1.76 12.75 -6.39
CA GLY A 75 2.25 11.55 -7.07
C GLY A 75 3.69 11.18 -6.72
N GLN A 76 4.34 11.89 -5.79
CA GLN A 76 5.71 11.58 -5.38
C GLN A 76 5.72 10.29 -4.56
N THR A 77 6.56 9.34 -4.97
CA THR A 77 6.85 8.13 -4.21
C THR A 77 7.50 8.49 -2.87
N VAL A 78 6.88 8.05 -1.79
CA VAL A 78 7.42 8.21 -0.42
C VAL A 78 7.90 6.88 0.17
N TRP A 79 7.52 5.77 -0.45
CA TRP A 79 7.95 4.43 -0.08
C TRP A 79 7.76 3.47 -1.28
N THR A 80 8.67 2.50 -1.42
CA THR A 80 8.58 1.35 -2.33
C THR A 80 9.02 0.09 -1.60
N SER A 81 8.54 -1.07 -2.04
CA SER A 81 9.10 -2.34 -1.57
C SER A 81 10.46 -2.59 -2.24
N ASP A 82 11.51 -2.83 -1.45
CA ASP A 82 12.86 -3.17 -1.93
C ASP A 82 12.99 -4.63 -2.41
N LYS A 83 11.94 -5.23 -2.99
CA LYS A 83 12.17 -6.48 -3.74
C LYS A 83 13.19 -6.10 -4.82
N PRO A 84 14.44 -6.61 -4.76
CA PRO A 84 15.49 -6.10 -5.65
C PRO A 84 14.93 -6.27 -7.04
N ASN A 85 14.89 -5.25 -7.89
CA ASN A 85 14.47 -5.36 -9.29
C ASN A 85 15.68 -5.48 -10.23
N THR A 86 16.86 -5.71 -9.65
CA THR A 86 18.16 -5.78 -10.31
C THR A 86 19.00 -6.96 -9.80
N VAL A 87 19.52 -7.75 -10.74
CA VAL A 87 20.56 -8.77 -10.51
C VAL A 87 21.64 -8.59 -11.54
N THR A 88 22.89 -8.92 -11.22
CA THR A 88 23.96 -8.97 -12.22
C THR A 88 24.02 -10.33 -12.88
N ASN A 89 24.18 -10.36 -14.20
CA ASN A 89 24.46 -11.59 -14.91
C ASN A 89 25.90 -12.09 -14.59
N GLN A 90 26.26 -13.26 -15.11
CA GLN A 90 27.59 -13.84 -14.91
C GLN A 90 28.77 -13.00 -15.45
N ASN A 91 28.49 -12.01 -16.30
CA ASN A 91 29.46 -11.08 -16.87
C ASN A 91 29.53 -9.76 -16.08
N GLY A 92 28.66 -9.56 -15.09
CA GLY A 92 28.58 -8.33 -14.29
C GLY A 92 27.59 -7.28 -14.83
N ASP A 93 26.87 -7.56 -15.92
CA ASP A 93 25.91 -6.62 -16.49
C ASP A 93 24.59 -6.63 -15.70
N PRO A 94 23.95 -5.48 -15.47
CA PRO A 94 22.69 -5.40 -14.76
C PRO A 94 21.53 -5.97 -15.59
N LEU A 95 20.72 -6.82 -14.98
CA LEU A 95 19.45 -7.31 -15.48
C LEU A 95 18.31 -6.76 -14.63
N TYR A 96 17.25 -6.32 -15.29
CA TYR A 96 16.07 -5.75 -14.66
C TYR A 96 14.88 -6.67 -14.85
N TYR A 97 14.06 -6.83 -13.82
CA TYR A 97 12.89 -7.71 -13.91
C TYR A 97 11.59 -6.96 -13.67
N ALA A 98 10.61 -7.33 -14.47
CA ALA A 98 9.21 -6.99 -14.28
C ALA A 98 8.50 -8.22 -13.71
N ALA A 99 7.86 -8.04 -12.57
CA ALA A 99 7.01 -9.05 -11.97
C ALA A 99 5.54 -8.81 -12.32
N ASN A 100 4.75 -9.89 -12.34
CA ASN A 100 3.29 -9.78 -12.32
C ASN A 100 2.77 -9.58 -10.90
N TYR A 101 1.45 -9.45 -10.78
CA TYR A 101 0.74 -9.24 -9.53
C TYR A 101 0.86 -10.27 -8.43
N ARG A 102 1.52 -11.40 -8.70
CA ARG A 102 1.83 -12.43 -7.72
C ARG A 102 3.32 -12.40 -7.34
N GLY A 103 4.06 -11.39 -7.79
CA GLY A 103 5.50 -11.27 -7.60
C GLY A 103 6.34 -12.20 -8.50
N TYR A 104 5.73 -12.89 -9.47
CA TYR A 104 6.47 -13.76 -10.39
C TYR A 104 7.11 -12.93 -11.49
N VAL A 105 8.41 -13.12 -11.71
CA VAL A 105 9.14 -12.48 -12.81
C VAL A 105 8.55 -12.95 -14.14
N ILE A 106 7.91 -12.04 -14.88
CA ILE A 106 7.33 -12.31 -16.21
C ILE A 106 8.20 -11.81 -17.35
N ARG A 107 9.13 -10.90 -17.05
CA ARG A 107 10.05 -10.36 -18.06
C ARG A 107 11.36 -9.96 -17.39
N ILE A 108 12.46 -10.29 -18.05
CA ILE A 108 13.80 -9.80 -17.73
C ILE A 108 14.30 -9.01 -18.93
N VAL A 109 14.85 -7.83 -18.69
CA VAL A 109 15.46 -6.98 -19.71
C VAL A 109 16.91 -6.65 -19.34
N ASP A 110 17.74 -6.42 -20.35
CA ASP A 110 19.08 -5.85 -20.16
C ASP A 110 19.02 -4.33 -19.97
N GLU A 111 20.19 -3.71 -19.82
CA GLU A 111 20.35 -2.25 -19.69
C GLU A 111 19.83 -1.44 -20.89
N ASN A 112 19.74 -2.04 -22.07
CA ASN A 112 19.22 -1.41 -23.28
C ASN A 112 17.70 -1.60 -23.41
N GLY A 113 17.06 -2.26 -22.45
CA GLY A 113 15.63 -2.58 -22.49
C GLY A 113 15.30 -3.75 -23.41
N THR A 114 16.32 -4.45 -23.93
CA THR A 114 16.15 -5.65 -24.75
C THR A 114 15.67 -6.77 -23.85
N THR A 115 14.60 -7.45 -24.28
CA THR A 115 14.09 -8.59 -23.52
C THR A 115 15.04 -9.76 -23.62
N VAL A 116 15.60 -10.17 -22.48
CA VAL A 116 16.49 -11.34 -22.39
C VAL A 116 15.74 -12.60 -21.99
N ALA A 117 14.62 -12.47 -21.28
CA ALA A 117 13.74 -13.58 -20.96
C ALA A 117 12.29 -13.11 -20.78
N ASN A 118 11.34 -13.94 -21.19
CA ASN A 118 9.93 -13.82 -20.83
C ASN A 118 9.47 -15.11 -20.20
N TYR A 119 8.64 -14.99 -19.18
CA TYR A 119 8.04 -16.12 -18.51
C TYR A 119 6.53 -15.97 -18.55
N SER A 120 5.86 -17.06 -18.89
CA SER A 120 4.43 -17.21 -18.71
C SER A 120 4.24 -18.33 -17.68
N TYR A 121 3.30 -18.11 -16.77
CA TYR A 121 2.98 -19.07 -15.73
C TYR A 121 1.53 -19.47 -15.95
N ASP A 122 1.25 -20.77 -15.85
CA ASP A 122 -0.12 -21.27 -15.86
C ASP A 122 -0.87 -20.80 -14.59
N PRO A 123 -2.21 -20.62 -14.65
CA PRO A 123 -3.00 -20.00 -13.58
C PRO A 123 -2.90 -20.67 -12.20
#